data_AF-A0A6A6ZKH7-F1
#
_entry.id   AF-A0A6A6ZKH7-F1
#
_cell.length_a   1.000
_cell.length_b   1.000
_cell.length_c   1.000
_cell.angle_alpha   90.00
_cell.angle_beta   90.00
_cell.angle_gamma   90.00
#
_symmetry.space_group_name_H-M   'P 1'
#
loop_
_entity.id
_entity.type
_entity.pdbx_description
1 polymer ?
#
loop_
_entity_poly.entity_id
_entity_poly.type
_entity_poly.pdbx_seq_one_letter_code
_entity_poly.pdbx_strand_id
1 'polypeptide(L)'
;RSQQKTLTELRKQISDTSILEVKCPLDHGRHDANPELGATLGTLCALPVELQQTVLSFLDINSLLVFRRVSRSAMGLVNALIDYHKVVTTAPDAIRMALAIRTHHYHTITELFEALCVRECADCGTLTHYIDLVTLRRVCLSLNRHCNHTLAP
;
A
#
# COMPACT_ATOMS: atom_id res chain seq x y z
N ARG A 1 12.74 5.50 -22.07
CA ARG A 1 14.07 4.87 -22.27
C ARG A 1 14.87 4.71 -20.97
N SER A 2 14.86 5.65 -20.01
CA SER A 2 15.59 5.48 -18.73
C SER A 2 14.96 4.40 -17.83
N GLN A 3 13.63 4.44 -17.59
CA GLN A 3 12.92 3.42 -16.79
C GLN A 3 13.18 1.96 -17.19
N GLN A 4 13.36 1.69 -18.49
CA GLN A 4 13.64 0.34 -18.97
C GLN A 4 15.02 -0.16 -18.51
N LYS A 5 16.02 0.73 -18.45
CA LYS A 5 17.38 0.40 -18.00
C LYS A 5 17.40 0.15 -16.49
N THR A 6 16.73 0.97 -15.70
CA THR A 6 16.55 0.78 -14.25
C THR A 6 15.91 -0.57 -13.95
N LEU A 7 14.80 -0.87 -14.60
CA LEU A 7 14.05 -2.11 -14.42
C LEU A 7 14.90 -3.34 -14.75
N THR A 8 15.76 -3.22 -15.77
CA THR A 8 16.64 -4.33 -16.18
C THR A 8 17.73 -4.59 -15.15
N GLU A 9 18.31 -3.56 -14.55
CA GLU A 9 19.37 -3.71 -13.54
C GLU A 9 18.80 -4.16 -12.18
N LEU A 10 17.65 -3.62 -11.79
CA LEU A 10 16.95 -4.05 -10.58
C LEU A 10 16.46 -5.50 -10.67
N ARG A 11 15.98 -5.95 -11.83
CA ARG A 11 15.60 -7.36 -12.03
C ARG A 11 16.76 -8.35 -11.85
N LYS A 12 18.02 -7.91 -11.99
CA LYS A 12 19.17 -8.76 -11.68
C LYS A 12 19.40 -8.91 -10.19
N GLN A 13 18.96 -7.95 -9.38
CA GLN A 13 19.22 -7.89 -7.94
C GLN A 13 17.99 -8.25 -7.08
N ILE A 14 16.77 -8.08 -7.61
CA ILE A 14 15.52 -8.37 -6.93
C ILE A 14 15.09 -9.79 -7.29
N SER A 15 15.03 -10.68 -6.29
CA SER A 15 14.43 -12.01 -6.44
C SER A 15 13.00 -11.88 -6.98
N ASP A 16 12.64 -12.76 -7.91
CA ASP A 16 11.32 -12.89 -8.56
C ASP A 16 10.17 -12.25 -7.76
N THR A 17 9.48 -11.26 -8.35
CA THR A 17 8.35 -10.54 -7.75
C THR A 17 7.24 -11.48 -7.26
N SER A 18 7.18 -12.71 -7.78
CA SER A 18 6.31 -13.78 -7.29
C SER A 18 6.54 -14.14 -5.82
N ILE A 19 7.74 -13.91 -5.27
CA ILE A 19 8.08 -14.31 -3.90
C ILE A 19 7.23 -13.61 -2.84
N LEU A 20 6.87 -12.34 -3.09
CA LEU A 20 6.04 -11.56 -2.19
C LEU A 20 4.60 -12.06 -2.23
N GLU A 21 4.10 -12.39 -3.40
CA GLU A 21 2.75 -12.96 -3.54
C GLU A 21 2.63 -14.31 -2.84
N VAL A 22 3.67 -15.15 -2.93
CA VAL A 22 3.72 -16.46 -2.26
C VAL A 22 3.87 -16.31 -0.74
N LYS A 23 4.80 -15.46 -0.27
CA LYS A 23 5.09 -15.31 1.17
C LYS A 23 4.09 -14.45 1.92
N CYS A 24 3.49 -13.47 1.25
CA CYS A 24 2.56 -12.50 1.82
C CYS A 24 1.32 -12.39 0.92
N PRO A 25 0.49 -13.44 0.84
CA PRO A 25 -0.69 -13.44 0.00
C PRO A 25 -1.70 -12.40 0.50
N LEU A 26 -2.23 -11.61 -0.42
CA LEU A 26 -3.38 -10.74 -0.16
C LEU A 26 -4.65 -11.52 -0.53
N ASP A 27 -5.67 -11.39 0.31
CA ASP A 27 -7.01 -11.95 0.09
C ASP A 27 -7.89 -11.03 -0.79
N HIS A 28 -7.31 -9.96 -1.33
CA HIS A 28 -7.99 -9.02 -2.21
C HIS A 28 -8.45 -9.70 -3.51
N GLY A 29 -9.71 -9.46 -3.90
CA GLY A 29 -10.32 -10.03 -5.12
C GLY A 29 -10.65 -11.52 -5.05
N ARG A 30 -10.32 -12.22 -3.95
CA ARG A 30 -10.59 -13.67 -3.78
C ARG A 30 -11.95 -13.97 -3.15
N HIS A 31 -12.62 -12.95 -2.62
CA HIS A 31 -13.87 -13.10 -1.90
C HIS A 31 -14.90 -12.10 -2.38
N ASP A 32 -16.12 -12.58 -2.63
CA ASP A 32 -17.26 -11.72 -2.92
C ASP A 32 -17.59 -10.87 -1.70
N ALA A 33 -17.48 -9.55 -1.87
CA ALA A 33 -17.85 -8.56 -0.85
C ALA A 33 -19.35 -8.33 -0.76
N ASN A 34 -20.16 -9.14 -1.46
CA ASN A 34 -21.60 -9.06 -1.37
C ASN A 34 -22.02 -9.42 0.07
N PRO A 35 -22.61 -8.49 0.83
CA PRO A 35 -22.97 -8.78 2.21
C PRO A 35 -24.01 -9.90 2.25
N GLU A 36 -23.71 -10.96 3.01
CA GLU A 36 -24.71 -11.96 3.35
C GLU A 36 -25.82 -11.30 4.19
N LEU A 37 -27.05 -11.77 4.00
CA LEU A 37 -28.22 -11.25 4.72
C LEU A 37 -28.01 -11.44 6.24
N GLY A 38 -27.60 -10.38 6.94
CA GLY A 38 -27.34 -10.39 8.39
C GLY A 38 -25.92 -9.99 8.82
N ALA A 39 -24.95 -9.89 7.90
CA ALA A 39 -23.63 -9.35 8.24
C ALA A 39 -23.70 -7.83 8.40
N THR A 40 -23.56 -7.33 9.63
CA THR A 40 -23.62 -5.88 9.94
C THR A 40 -22.23 -5.32 10.27
N LEU A 41 -22.06 -4.00 10.21
CA LEU A 41 -20.90 -3.30 10.78
C LEU A 41 -21.08 -2.98 12.28
N GLY A 42 -22.09 -3.58 12.92
CA GLY A 42 -22.48 -3.26 14.28
C GLY A 42 -22.93 -1.80 14.42
N THR A 43 -22.45 -1.15 15.47
CA THR A 43 -22.75 0.26 15.76
C THR A 43 -22.18 1.23 14.71
N LEU A 44 -21.17 0.83 13.93
CA LEU A 44 -20.61 1.66 12.87
C LEU A 44 -21.62 1.93 11.75
N CYS A 45 -22.60 1.04 11.55
CA CYS A 45 -23.71 1.24 10.61
C CYS A 45 -24.60 2.44 10.95
N ALA A 46 -24.54 2.96 12.17
CA ALA A 46 -25.31 4.16 12.55
C ALA A 46 -24.71 5.45 11.97
N LEU A 47 -23.45 5.42 11.52
CA LEU A 47 -22.79 6.56 10.88
C LEU A 47 -23.11 6.60 9.38
N PRO A 48 -23.20 7.78 8.76
CA PRO A 48 -23.19 7.89 7.30
C PRO A 48 -21.88 7.33 6.72
N VAL A 49 -21.93 6.83 5.48
CA VAL A 49 -20.81 6.10 4.86
C VAL A 49 -19.51 6.91 4.81
N GLU A 50 -19.62 8.23 4.64
CA GLU A 50 -18.48 9.16 4.60
C GLU A 50 -17.74 9.17 5.94
N LEU A 51 -18.49 9.11 7.05
CA LEU A 51 -17.92 9.08 8.40
C LEU A 51 -17.33 7.71 8.70
N GLN A 52 -17.97 6.63 8.22
CA GLN A 52 -17.39 5.29 8.32
C GLN A 52 -16.04 5.23 7.58
N GLN A 53 -15.97 5.74 6.35
CA GLN A 53 -14.74 5.80 5.57
C GLN A 53 -13.67 6.66 6.23
N THR A 54 -14.07 7.80 6.81
CA THR A 54 -13.18 8.69 7.58
C THR A 54 -12.59 7.99 8.81
N VAL A 55 -13.39 7.22 9.54
CA VAL A 55 -12.88 6.41 10.67
C VAL A 55 -11.86 5.39 10.18
N LEU A 56 -12.16 4.71 9.07
CA LEU A 56 -11.27 3.71 8.48
C LEU A 56 -9.97 4.32 7.94
N SER A 57 -9.95 5.56 7.45
CA SER A 57 -8.72 6.21 6.97
C SER A 57 -7.70 6.48 8.08
N PHE A 58 -8.13 6.52 9.34
CA PHE A 58 -7.23 6.63 10.50
C PHE A 58 -6.64 5.29 10.95
N LEU A 59 -7.09 4.16 10.41
CA LEU A 59 -6.54 2.86 10.76
C LEU A 59 -5.20 2.64 10.05
N ASP A 60 -4.22 2.14 10.79
CA ASP A 60 -3.02 1.58 10.19
C ASP A 60 -3.36 0.37 9.30
N ILE A 61 -2.46 0.00 8.38
CA ILE A 61 -2.71 -1.07 7.42
C ILE A 61 -2.97 -2.41 8.14
N ASN A 62 -2.35 -2.68 9.29
CA ASN A 62 -2.63 -3.89 10.07
C ASN A 62 -4.08 -3.90 10.56
N SER A 63 -4.49 -2.86 11.28
CA SER A 63 -5.85 -2.73 11.80
C SER A 63 -6.90 -2.70 10.71
N LEU A 64 -6.61 -2.07 9.57
CA LEU A 64 -7.50 -2.04 8.41
C LEU A 64 -7.70 -3.44 7.80
N LEU A 65 -6.62 -4.21 7.64
CA LEU A 65 -6.70 -5.59 7.11
C LEU A 65 -7.38 -6.54 8.08
N VAL A 66 -7.17 -6.37 9.39
CA VAL A 66 -7.90 -7.12 10.43
C VAL A 66 -9.39 -6.79 10.38
N PHE A 67 -9.75 -5.49 10.33
CA PHE A 67 -11.14 -5.04 10.23
C PHE A 67 -11.82 -5.59 8.97
N ARG A 68 -11.13 -5.57 7.82
CA ARG A 68 -11.61 -6.10 6.55
C ARG A 68 -12.07 -7.57 6.66
N ARG A 69 -11.48 -8.36 7.56
CA ARG A 69 -11.79 -9.79 7.75
C ARG A 69 -12.91 -10.06 8.75
N VAL A 70 -13.44 -9.04 9.44
CA VAL A 70 -14.47 -9.21 10.47
C VAL A 70 -15.81 -9.64 9.89
N SER A 71 -16.22 -9.07 8.76
CA SER A 71 -17.48 -9.42 8.09
C SER A 71 -17.42 -9.06 6.60
N ARG A 72 -18.33 -9.60 5.78
CA ARG A 72 -18.44 -9.22 4.36
C ARG A 72 -18.76 -7.73 4.18
N SER A 73 -19.55 -7.15 5.09
CA SER A 73 -19.84 -5.72 5.10
C SER A 73 -18.60 -4.88 5.41
N ALA A 74 -17.77 -5.31 6.37
CA ALA A 74 -16.50 -4.66 6.65
C ALA A 74 -15.54 -4.77 5.46
N MET A 75 -15.51 -5.95 4.81
CA MET A 75 -14.75 -6.17 3.59
C MET A 75 -15.19 -5.21 2.47
N GLY A 76 -16.50 -5.08 2.25
CA GLY A 76 -17.07 -4.17 1.27
C GLY A 76 -16.71 -2.71 1.54
N LEU A 77 -16.81 -2.28 2.80
CA LEU A 77 -16.49 -0.92 3.20
C LEU A 77 -15.00 -0.59 2.97
N VAL A 78 -14.08 -1.48 3.36
CA VAL A 78 -12.64 -1.29 3.12
C VAL A 78 -12.32 -1.32 1.62
N ASN A 79 -12.92 -2.24 0.86
CA ASN A 79 -12.73 -2.30 -0.60
C ASN A 79 -13.24 -1.02 -1.32
N ALA A 80 -14.21 -0.32 -0.74
CA ALA A 80 -14.76 0.93 -1.26
C ALA A 80 -13.91 2.17 -0.94
N LEU A 81 -12.91 2.06 -0.05
CA LEU A 81 -11.96 3.15 0.19
C LEU A 81 -11.13 3.38 -1.07
N ILE A 82 -11.13 4.62 -1.57
CA ILE A 82 -10.44 4.99 -2.80
C ILE A 82 -8.94 4.68 -2.71
N ASP A 83 -8.31 5.02 -1.59
CA ASP A 83 -6.87 4.82 -1.38
C ASP A 83 -6.52 3.33 -1.36
N TYR A 84 -7.26 2.54 -0.59
CA TYR A 84 -7.07 1.09 -0.54
C TYR A 84 -7.27 0.45 -1.92
N HIS A 85 -8.37 0.78 -2.60
CA HIS A 85 -8.68 0.27 -3.92
C HIS A 85 -7.57 0.61 -4.93
N LYS A 86 -7.08 1.86 -4.93
CA LYS A 86 -5.99 2.25 -5.83
C LYS A 86 -4.69 1.51 -5.52
N VAL A 87 -4.30 1.40 -4.26
CA VAL A 87 -3.05 0.71 -3.90
C VAL A 87 -3.11 -0.77 -4.27
N VAL A 88 -4.20 -1.46 -3.93
CA VAL A 88 -4.28 -2.91 -4.15
C VAL A 88 -4.45 -3.28 -5.63
N THR A 89 -4.99 -2.39 -6.46
CA THR A 89 -5.12 -2.61 -7.91
C THR A 89 -3.85 -2.23 -8.68
N THR A 90 -3.12 -1.21 -8.26
CA THR A 90 -1.97 -0.68 -9.01
C THR A 90 -0.60 -1.06 -8.44
N ALA A 91 -0.51 -1.25 -7.13
CA ALA A 91 0.74 -1.50 -6.40
C ALA A 91 0.54 -2.46 -5.21
N PRO A 92 -0.07 -3.65 -5.39
CA PRO A 92 -0.33 -4.58 -4.29
C PRO A 92 0.95 -5.02 -3.56
N ASP A 93 2.08 -5.06 -4.27
CA ASP A 93 3.37 -5.42 -3.68
C ASP A 93 3.86 -4.42 -2.64
N ALA A 94 3.39 -3.17 -2.65
CA ALA A 94 3.68 -2.22 -1.57
C ALA A 94 3.12 -2.71 -0.23
N ILE A 95 1.87 -3.20 -0.24
CA ILE A 95 1.24 -3.81 0.95
C ILE A 95 1.96 -5.10 1.31
N ARG A 96 2.25 -5.98 0.33
CA ARG A 96 2.96 -7.24 0.59
C ARG A 96 4.34 -7.04 1.21
N MET A 97 5.09 -6.06 0.71
CA MET A 97 6.39 -5.71 1.29
C MET A 97 6.24 -5.18 2.71
N ALA A 98 5.31 -4.24 2.96
CA ALA A 98 5.06 -3.73 4.32
C ALA A 98 4.66 -4.83 5.32
N LEU A 99 3.94 -5.86 4.85
CA LEU A 99 3.69 -7.08 5.61
C LEU A 99 4.97 -7.89 5.85
N ALA A 100 5.74 -8.16 4.78
CA ALA A 100 6.96 -8.97 4.82
C ALA A 100 8.03 -8.40 5.76
N ILE A 101 8.22 -7.07 5.76
CA ILE A 101 9.18 -6.38 6.63
C ILE A 101 8.57 -5.91 7.96
N ARG A 102 7.29 -6.23 8.22
CA ARG A 102 6.56 -5.89 9.45
C ARG A 102 6.54 -4.39 9.77
N THR A 103 6.21 -3.56 8.78
CA THR A 103 6.04 -2.10 8.93
C THR A 103 4.62 -1.60 8.73
N HIS A 104 3.70 -2.48 8.33
CA HIS A 104 2.30 -2.18 8.04
C HIS A 104 1.50 -1.60 9.23
N HIS A 105 1.95 -1.74 10.48
CA HIS A 105 1.30 -1.13 11.64
C HIS A 105 1.79 0.31 11.95
N TYR A 106 2.82 0.80 11.25
CA TYR A 106 3.32 2.17 11.46
C TYR A 106 2.60 3.22 10.63
N HIS A 107 1.89 2.80 9.59
CA HIS A 107 1.34 3.71 8.58
C HIS A 107 -0.08 3.32 8.20
N THR A 108 -0.87 4.32 7.86
CA THR A 108 -2.21 4.19 7.30
C THR A 108 -2.16 3.85 5.81
N ILE A 109 -3.29 3.39 5.27
CA ILE A 109 -3.40 3.14 3.82
C ILE A 109 -3.32 4.45 3.01
N THR A 110 -3.80 5.55 3.58
CA THR A 110 -3.78 6.89 2.96
C THR A 110 -2.35 7.40 2.86
N GLU A 111 -1.54 7.30 3.93
CA GLU A 111 -0.11 7.68 3.87
C GLU A 111 0.66 6.85 2.84
N LEU A 112 0.39 5.54 2.76
CA LEU A 112 1.00 4.69 1.72
C LEU A 112 0.58 5.12 0.32
N PHE A 113 -0.71 5.42 0.11
CA PHE A 113 -1.22 5.89 -1.17
C PHE A 113 -0.57 7.22 -1.58
N GLU A 114 -0.52 8.20 -0.67
CA GLU A 114 0.12 9.50 -0.92
C GLU A 114 1.61 9.33 -1.27
N ALA A 115 2.34 8.52 -0.51
CA ALA A 115 3.76 8.24 -0.78
C ALA A 115 3.99 7.59 -2.15
N LEU A 116 3.08 6.71 -2.59
CA LEU A 116 3.11 6.12 -3.92
C LEU A 116 2.84 7.15 -5.02
N CYS A 117 1.99 8.15 -4.76
CA CYS A 117 1.67 9.24 -5.69
C CYS A 117 2.77 10.30 -5.82
N VAL A 118 3.59 10.50 -4.79
CA VAL A 118 4.79 11.36 -4.89
C VAL A 118 5.70 10.81 -6.00
N ARG A 119 6.47 11.67 -6.68
CA ARG A 119 7.42 11.26 -7.74
C ARG A 119 8.86 11.67 -7.48
N GLU A 120 9.07 12.53 -6.50
CA GLU A 120 10.33 13.19 -6.21
C GLU A 120 10.94 12.64 -4.92
N CYS A 121 12.26 12.72 -4.82
CA CYS A 121 12.98 12.37 -3.61
C CYS A 121 12.66 13.39 -2.51
N ALA A 122 12.31 12.90 -1.32
CA ALA A 122 12.02 13.71 -0.15
C ALA A 122 13.19 14.59 0.30
N ASP A 123 14.42 14.22 -0.07
CA ASP A 123 15.64 14.90 0.39
C ASP A 123 16.19 15.92 -0.64
N CYS A 124 16.03 15.67 -1.94
CA CYS A 124 16.64 16.52 -3.00
C CYS A 124 15.68 16.98 -4.10
N GLY A 125 14.42 16.57 -4.08
CA GLY A 125 13.41 16.97 -5.07
C GLY A 125 13.60 16.37 -6.48
N THR A 126 14.63 15.55 -6.73
CA THR A 126 14.79 14.92 -8.04
C THR A 126 13.85 13.73 -8.21
N LEU A 127 13.38 13.48 -9.43
CA LEU A 127 12.57 12.30 -9.73
C LEU A 127 13.28 11.00 -9.29
N THR A 128 12.55 10.15 -8.56
CA THR A 128 13.06 8.87 -8.07
C THR A 128 12.01 7.76 -8.22
N HIS A 129 12.51 6.55 -8.38
CA HIS A 129 11.69 5.36 -8.58
C HIS A 129 11.49 4.54 -7.31
N TYR A 130 12.27 4.82 -6.26
CA TYR A 130 12.28 4.02 -5.04
C TYR A 130 11.47 4.68 -3.93
N ILE A 131 10.75 3.84 -3.19
CA ILE A 131 10.05 4.18 -1.97
C ILE A 131 10.62 3.31 -0.85
N ASP A 132 11.01 3.94 0.25
CA ASP A 132 11.35 3.25 1.48
C ASP A 132 10.05 2.95 2.25
N LEU A 133 9.67 1.67 2.32
CA LEU A 133 8.43 1.24 2.99
C LEU A 133 8.53 1.19 4.52
N VAL A 134 9.69 1.47 5.09
CA VAL A 134 9.83 1.71 6.53
C VAL A 134 9.41 3.14 6.87
N THR A 135 9.83 4.11 6.05
CA THR A 135 9.61 5.55 6.30
C THR A 135 8.50 6.16 5.45
N LEU A 136 7.96 5.43 4.47
CA LEU A 136 7.07 5.91 3.41
C LEU A 136 7.60 7.14 2.65
N ARG A 137 8.93 7.25 2.53
CA ARG A 137 9.56 8.33 1.80
C ARG A 137 10.12 7.81 0.48
N ARG A 138 9.94 8.61 -0.56
CA ARG A 138 10.68 8.43 -1.80
C ARG A 138 12.10 8.94 -1.62
N VAL A 139 13.08 8.08 -1.88
CA VAL A 139 14.49 8.39 -1.70
C VAL A 139 15.29 7.94 -2.92
N CYS A 140 16.45 8.55 -3.15
CA CYS A 140 17.38 8.05 -4.16
C CYS A 140 17.99 6.72 -3.68
N LEU A 141 18.08 5.73 -4.57
CA LEU A 141 18.85 4.51 -4.27
C LEU A 141 20.34 4.83 -4.39
N SER A 142 20.94 5.25 -3.29
CA SER A 142 22.39 5.44 -3.18
C SER A 142 22.94 4.68 -1.98
N LEU A 143 24.09 4.03 -2.18
CA LEU A 143 24.77 3.24 -1.14
C LEU A 143 25.07 4.05 0.12
N ASN A 144 25.22 5.37 -0.02
CA ASN A 144 25.56 6.28 1.08
C ASN A 144 24.38 7.12 1.58
N ARG A 145 23.14 6.91 1.12
CA ARG A 145 21.98 7.79 1.39
C ARG A 145 22.18 9.27 1.02
N HIS A 146 23.17 9.57 0.19
CA HIS A 146 23.40 10.92 -0.32
C HIS A 146 22.62 11.10 -1.62
N CYS A 147 22.00 12.26 -1.77
CA CYS A 147 21.33 12.64 -3.00
C CYS A 147 22.35 13.20 -3.98
N ASN A 148 22.64 12.45 -5.05
CA ASN A 148 23.65 12.86 -6.03
C ASN A 148 23.10 13.82 -7.10
N HIS A 149 21.85 14.28 -6.97
CA HIS A 149 21.08 15.07 -7.96
C HIS A 149 20.99 14.47 -9.38
N THR A 150 21.64 13.35 -9.63
CA THR A 150 21.46 12.55 -10.84
C THR A 150 20.11 11.85 -10.72
N LEU A 151 19.28 11.98 -11.76
CA LEU A 151 18.10 11.14 -11.92
C LEU A 151 18.50 9.70 -11.61
N ALA A 152 17.81 9.06 -10.65
CA ALA A 152 17.95 7.63 -10.47
C ALA A 152 17.74 7.02 -11.87
N PRO A 153 18.73 6.28 -12.42
CA PRO A 153 18.72 5.86 -13.82
C PRO A 153 17.40 5.18 -14.17
#